data_AF-A0A1G3NWQ2-F1
#
_entry.id   AF-A0A1G3NWQ2-F1
#
_cell.length_a   1.000
_cell.length_b   1.000
_cell.length_c   1.000
_cell.angle_alpha   90.00
_cell.angle_beta   90.00
_cell.angle_gamma   90.00
#
_symmetry.space_group_name_H-M   'P 1'
#
loop_
_entity.id
_entity.type
_entity.pdbx_description
1 polymer ?
#
loop_
_entity_poly.entity_id
_entity_poly.type
_entity_poly.pdbx_seq_one_letter_code
_entity_poly.pdbx_strand_id
1 'polypeptide(L)'
;MKKNTYNKPENIVVDGEVVSFHYKRDDRLKMTGVLTGNEKTSFFSKKYRYLHIMLVDLLIIAIIGIILTSFYGRTKSVIHNDIKYLFSRKSYSNNSIMSFNLQIKNESSEIRELPGNYYNCYLLDENNNKPFSKEIFIQKTRLMPSEFYIENIVINNLPPGMYTFVFIIDNNITFEMNFKTK
;
A
#
# COMPACT_ATOMS: atom_id res chain seq x y z
N MET A 1 51.77 -21.06 -39.50
CA MET A 1 51.92 -22.01 -38.37
C MET A 1 51.10 -23.27 -38.68
N LYS A 2 51.75 -24.42 -38.87
CA LYS A 2 51.06 -25.71 -39.09
C LYS A 2 50.53 -26.24 -37.75
N LYS A 3 49.27 -26.65 -37.69
CA LYS A 3 48.67 -27.33 -36.52
C LYS A 3 49.31 -28.72 -36.41
N ASN A 4 49.98 -29.01 -35.30
CA ASN A 4 50.42 -30.36 -34.96
C ASN A 4 49.18 -31.24 -34.73
N THR A 5 49.03 -32.27 -35.57
CA THR A 5 48.05 -33.34 -35.38
C THR A 5 48.45 -34.16 -34.15
N TYR A 6 47.56 -34.21 -33.17
CA TYR A 6 47.73 -35.01 -31.97
C TYR A 6 47.50 -36.49 -32.31
N ASN A 7 48.55 -37.29 -32.34
CA ASN A 7 48.43 -38.75 -32.43
C ASN A 7 48.23 -39.33 -31.02
N LYS A 8 47.14 -40.08 -30.86
CA LYS A 8 46.79 -40.75 -29.61
C LYS A 8 47.80 -41.89 -29.36
N PRO A 9 48.39 -42.02 -28.16
CA PRO A 9 49.30 -43.13 -27.88
C PRO A 9 48.54 -44.47 -27.89
N GLU A 10 49.17 -45.49 -28.45
CA GLU A 10 48.66 -46.85 -28.54
C GLU A 10 48.62 -47.53 -27.17
N ASN A 11 47.68 -48.46 -26.99
CA ASN A 11 47.52 -49.20 -25.74
C ASN A 11 48.71 -50.15 -25.54
N ILE A 12 49.19 -50.28 -24.30
CA ILE A 12 50.26 -51.21 -23.94
C ILE A 12 49.62 -52.47 -23.35
N VAL A 13 50.11 -53.64 -23.72
CA VAL A 13 49.63 -54.94 -23.25
C VAL A 13 50.58 -55.45 -22.18
N VAL A 14 50.06 -55.78 -20.99
CA VAL A 14 50.82 -56.41 -19.90
C VAL A 14 50.10 -57.70 -19.54
N ASP A 15 50.83 -58.82 -19.56
CA ASP A 15 50.31 -60.18 -19.25
C ASP A 15 49.03 -60.58 -20.01
N GLY A 16 48.96 -60.22 -21.29
CA GLY A 16 47.83 -60.56 -22.16
C GLY A 16 46.61 -59.65 -22.03
N GLU A 17 46.61 -58.70 -21.09
CA GLU A 17 45.55 -57.71 -20.92
C GLU A 17 45.96 -56.32 -21.40
N VAL A 18 45.06 -55.66 -22.12
CA VAL A 18 45.27 -54.32 -22.69
C VAL A 18 45.05 -53.27 -21.60
N VAL A 19 46.11 -52.65 -21.10
CA VAL A 19 46.02 -51.65 -20.03
C VAL A 19 46.13 -50.24 -20.62
N SER A 20 45.06 -49.45 -20.51
CA SER A 20 45.07 -48.04 -20.93
C SER A 20 45.52 -47.15 -19.77
N PHE A 21 46.72 -46.56 -19.86
CA PHE A 21 47.27 -45.66 -18.83
C PHE A 21 46.56 -44.30 -18.73
N HIS A 22 45.69 -43.96 -19.68
CA HIS A 22 44.99 -42.68 -19.72
C HIS A 22 43.49 -42.92 -19.63
N TYR A 23 42.88 -42.46 -18.53
CA TYR A 23 41.43 -42.33 -18.41
C TYR A 23 40.89 -41.62 -19.64
N LYS A 24 39.95 -42.25 -20.37
CA LYS A 24 39.34 -41.61 -21.55
C LYS A 24 38.69 -40.32 -21.09
N ARG A 25 38.86 -39.25 -21.86
CA ARG A 25 38.24 -37.94 -21.57
C ARG A 25 36.74 -38.07 -21.29
N ASP A 26 36.07 -38.98 -22.00
CA ASP A 26 34.64 -39.27 -21.82
C ASP A 26 34.33 -39.91 -20.48
N ASP A 27 35.22 -40.77 -19.97
CA ASP A 27 35.07 -41.39 -18.65
C ASP A 27 35.35 -40.37 -17.53
N ARG A 28 36.29 -39.45 -17.75
CA ARG A 28 36.53 -38.30 -16.85
C ARG A 28 35.34 -37.34 -16.84
N LEU A 29 34.73 -37.07 -18.00
CA LEU A 29 33.52 -36.24 -18.12
C LEU A 29 32.31 -36.91 -17.47
N LYS A 30 32.18 -38.24 -17.53
CA LYS A 30 31.17 -39.00 -16.80
C LYS A 30 31.39 -38.99 -15.29
N MET A 31 32.63 -39.13 -14.82
CA MET A 31 32.97 -39.05 -13.40
C MET A 31 32.76 -37.64 -12.82
N THR A 32 33.02 -36.58 -13.58
CA THR A 32 32.61 -35.22 -13.21
C THR A 32 31.10 -35.01 -13.35
N GLY A 33 30.47 -35.74 -14.28
CA GLY A 33 29.05 -35.70 -14.60
C GLY A 33 28.13 -36.31 -13.53
N VAL A 34 28.64 -37.22 -12.70
CA VAL A 34 27.90 -37.79 -11.56
C VAL A 34 27.92 -36.86 -10.34
N LEU A 35 28.78 -35.85 -10.32
CA LEU A 35 28.67 -34.71 -9.38
C LEU A 35 27.90 -33.52 -9.95
N THR A 36 27.58 -33.54 -11.25
CA THR A 36 26.68 -32.56 -11.86
C THR A 36 25.39 -33.25 -12.29
N GLY A 37 24.53 -33.49 -11.29
CA GLY A 37 23.11 -33.61 -11.52
C GLY A 37 22.67 -32.39 -12.30
N ASN A 38 22.49 -32.58 -13.60
CA ASN A 38 22.14 -31.59 -14.59
C ASN A 38 20.65 -31.22 -14.46
N GLU A 39 20.19 -30.98 -13.23
CA GLU A 39 19.01 -30.18 -13.02
C GLU A 39 19.47 -28.75 -13.22
N LYS A 40 19.20 -28.17 -14.40
CA LYS A 40 19.09 -26.72 -14.50
C LYS A 40 18.30 -26.28 -13.28
N THR A 41 18.94 -25.63 -12.31
CA THR A 41 18.30 -25.15 -11.09
C THR A 41 17.39 -24.01 -11.50
N SER A 42 16.26 -24.39 -12.11
CA SER A 42 15.20 -23.52 -12.50
C SER A 42 14.67 -22.91 -11.22
N PHE A 43 14.38 -21.62 -11.27
CA PHE A 43 13.71 -20.92 -10.17
C PHE A 43 12.50 -21.73 -9.69
N PHE A 44 11.75 -22.36 -10.61
CA PHE A 44 10.58 -23.19 -10.32
C PHE A 44 10.87 -24.64 -9.87
N SER A 45 12.11 -25.00 -9.59
CA SER A 45 12.45 -26.34 -9.10
C SER A 45 11.94 -26.59 -7.67
N LYS A 46 11.67 -27.85 -7.33
CA LYS A 46 11.19 -28.25 -5.98
C LYS A 46 12.12 -27.79 -4.86
N LYS A 47 13.41 -27.61 -5.15
CA LYS A 47 14.44 -27.11 -4.23
C LYS A 47 14.13 -25.70 -3.69
N TYR A 48 13.48 -24.84 -4.48
CA TYR A 48 13.12 -23.47 -4.09
C TYR A 48 11.66 -23.31 -3.64
N ARG A 49 10.95 -24.42 -3.37
CA ARG A 49 9.54 -24.39 -2.97
C ARG A 49 9.28 -23.48 -1.77
N TYR A 50 10.19 -23.47 -0.78
CA TYR A 50 10.08 -22.60 0.38
C TYR A 50 10.17 -21.11 0.02
N LEU A 51 11.07 -20.74 -0.91
CA LEU A 51 11.22 -19.37 -1.39
C LEU A 51 9.97 -18.90 -2.15
N HIS A 52 9.35 -19.78 -2.95
CA HIS A 52 8.08 -19.47 -3.62
C HIS A 52 6.94 -19.24 -2.64
N ILE A 53 6.86 -20.04 -1.57
CA ILE A 53 5.84 -19.86 -0.53
C ILE A 53 6.02 -18.50 0.14
N MET A 54 7.26 -18.12 0.52
CA MET A 54 7.52 -16.79 1.09
C MET A 54 7.14 -15.65 0.14
N LEU A 55 7.42 -15.78 -1.16
CA LEU A 55 7.05 -14.76 -2.15
C LEU A 55 5.53 -14.63 -2.30
N VAL A 56 4.80 -15.75 -2.28
CA VAL A 56 3.33 -15.77 -2.32
C VAL A 56 2.75 -15.12 -1.06
N ASP A 57 3.28 -15.44 0.12
CA ASP A 57 2.83 -14.83 1.38
C ASP A 57 3.04 -13.32 1.37
N LEU A 58 4.20 -12.85 0.89
CA LEU A 58 4.50 -11.42 0.78
C LEU A 58 3.59 -10.71 -0.23
N LEU A 59 3.24 -11.38 -1.34
CA LEU A 59 2.25 -10.90 -2.31
C LEU A 59 0.86 -10.80 -1.69
N ILE A 60 0.43 -11.80 -0.92
CA ILE A 60 -0.87 -11.79 -0.24
C ILE A 60 -0.93 -10.63 0.76
N ILE A 61 0.11 -10.43 1.57
CA ILE A 61 0.19 -9.30 2.50
C ILE A 61 0.12 -7.97 1.75
N ALA A 62 0.82 -7.83 0.63
CA ALA A 62 0.78 -6.62 -0.19
C ALA A 62 -0.63 -6.37 -0.78
N ILE A 63 -1.29 -7.41 -1.29
CA ILE A 63 -2.67 -7.32 -1.82
C ILE A 63 -3.64 -6.91 -0.71
N ILE A 64 -3.56 -7.54 0.46
CA ILE A 64 -4.39 -7.16 1.62
C ILE A 64 -4.13 -5.71 2.01
N GLY A 65 -2.86 -5.27 2.04
CA GLY A 65 -2.49 -3.88 2.30
C GLY A 65 -3.12 -2.91 1.29
N ILE A 66 -3.03 -3.20 -0.01
CA ILE A 66 -3.64 -2.39 -1.07
C ILE A 66 -5.17 -2.31 -0.88
N ILE A 67 -5.82 -3.46 -0.65
CA ILE A 67 -7.26 -3.52 -0.42
C ILE A 67 -7.64 -2.67 0.81
N LEU A 68 -6.95 -2.83 1.94
CA LEU A 68 -7.20 -2.05 3.15
C LEU A 68 -7.01 -0.54 2.91
N THR A 69 -5.93 -0.12 2.26
CA THR A 69 -5.70 1.31 1.94
C THR A 69 -6.77 1.89 1.02
N SER A 70 -7.41 1.07 0.17
CA SER A 70 -8.55 1.51 -0.66
C SER A 70 -9.84 1.77 0.15
N PHE A 71 -9.99 1.13 1.32
CA PHE A 71 -11.14 1.29 2.22
C PHE A 71 -10.95 2.41 3.26
N TYR A 72 -9.71 2.76 3.61
CA TYR A 72 -9.43 3.97 4.39
C TYR A 72 -9.75 5.19 3.53
N GLY A 73 -11.00 5.66 3.67
CA GLY A 73 -11.48 6.87 3.00
C GLY A 73 -10.52 8.04 3.21
N ARG A 74 -10.49 8.98 2.26
CA ARG A 74 -9.66 10.18 2.37
C ARG A 74 -9.96 10.88 3.70
N THR A 75 -8.93 10.99 4.52
CA THR A 75 -8.95 11.78 5.74
C THR A 75 -8.03 12.96 5.57
N LYS A 76 -8.39 14.08 6.18
CA LYS A 76 -7.50 15.24 6.28
C LYS A 76 -7.75 15.86 7.65
N SER A 77 -6.69 16.37 8.26
CA SER A 77 -6.76 17.00 9.58
C SER A 77 -6.02 18.32 9.61
N VAL A 78 -6.51 19.25 10.43
CA VAL A 78 -5.86 20.51 10.76
C VAL A 78 -5.82 20.63 12.28
N ILE A 79 -4.71 21.13 12.81
CA ILE A 79 -4.54 21.42 14.24
C ILE A 79 -4.56 22.94 14.39
N HIS A 80 -5.40 23.42 15.30
CA HIS A 80 -5.48 24.82 15.67
C HIS A 80 -5.69 24.94 17.19
N ASN A 81 -4.86 25.72 17.87
CA ASN A 81 -4.87 25.89 19.33
C ASN A 81 -4.87 24.55 20.11
N ASP A 82 -4.07 23.59 19.65
CA ASP A 82 -3.97 22.21 20.15
C ASP A 82 -5.28 21.38 20.08
N ILE A 83 -6.26 21.90 19.34
CA ILE A 83 -7.48 21.18 18.97
C ILE A 83 -7.28 20.66 17.56
N LYS A 84 -7.45 19.35 17.39
CA LYS A 84 -7.39 18.67 16.11
C LYS A 84 -8.77 18.52 15.52
N TYR A 85 -8.93 19.06 14.33
CA TYR A 85 -10.11 18.92 13.48
C TYR A 85 -9.78 17.87 12.44
N LEU A 86 -10.36 16.68 12.60
CA LEU A 86 -10.22 15.56 11.67
C LEU A 86 -11.50 15.45 10.85
N PHE A 87 -11.35 15.38 9.53
CA PHE A 87 -12.44 15.13 8.61
C PHE A 87 -12.19 13.85 7.83
N SER A 88 -13.19 12.98 7.77
CA SER A 88 -13.11 11.71 7.07
C SER A 88 -14.30 11.52 6.16
N ARG A 89 -14.04 11.16 4.90
CA ARG A 89 -15.10 10.75 3.97
C ARG A 89 -15.33 9.25 4.08
N LYS A 90 -16.57 8.84 4.40
CA LYS A 90 -17.01 7.46 4.22
C LYS A 90 -17.50 7.30 2.78
N SER A 91 -16.86 6.40 2.02
CA SER A 91 -17.34 6.02 0.70
C SER A 91 -18.30 4.85 0.87
N TYR A 92 -19.58 5.08 0.59
CA TYR A 92 -20.54 3.98 0.41
C TYR A 92 -20.50 3.50 -1.04
N SER A 93 -20.87 2.24 -1.27
CA SER A 93 -21.05 1.68 -2.62
C SER A 93 -22.23 2.31 -3.36
N ASN A 94 -23.14 2.96 -2.64
CA ASN A 94 -24.31 3.61 -3.19
C ASN A 94 -23.99 5.07 -3.53
N ASN A 95 -23.87 5.37 -4.82
CA ASN A 95 -23.31 6.63 -5.32
C ASN A 95 -24.13 7.88 -4.96
N SER A 96 -25.37 7.73 -4.49
CA SER A 96 -26.26 8.85 -4.16
C SER A 96 -26.10 9.40 -2.75
N ILE A 97 -25.41 8.69 -1.84
CA ILE A 97 -25.27 9.10 -0.44
C ILE A 97 -23.80 9.26 -0.10
N MET A 98 -23.43 10.47 0.32
CA MET A 98 -22.10 10.75 0.84
C MET A 98 -22.17 11.09 2.32
N SER A 99 -21.32 10.45 3.12
CA SER A 99 -21.22 10.74 4.55
C SER A 99 -19.81 11.18 4.90
N PHE A 100 -19.74 12.21 5.72
CA PHE A 100 -18.51 12.67 6.34
C PHE A 100 -18.60 12.58 7.85
N ASN A 101 -17.49 12.25 8.51
CA ASN A 101 -17.37 12.43 9.96
C ASN A 101 -16.40 13.56 10.21
N LEU A 102 -16.89 14.57 10.92
CA LEU A 102 -16.09 15.58 11.57
C LEU A 102 -15.82 15.10 12.99
N GLN A 103 -14.55 15.07 13.37
CA GLN A 103 -14.12 14.85 14.74
C GLN A 103 -13.28 16.03 15.19
N ILE A 104 -13.63 16.61 16.33
CA ILE A 104 -12.90 17.70 16.97
C ILE A 104 -12.36 17.17 18.28
N LYS A 105 -11.05 17.09 18.42
CA LYS A 105 -10.39 16.43 19.56
C LYS A 105 -9.40 17.37 20.22
N ASN A 106 -9.44 17.45 21.54
CA ASN A 106 -8.36 18.06 22.30
C ASN A 106 -7.17 17.08 22.39
N GLU A 107 -6.06 17.39 21.74
CA GLU A 107 -4.82 16.59 21.83
C GLU A 107 -3.87 17.10 22.92
N SER A 108 -4.19 18.20 23.58
CA SER A 108 -3.44 18.74 24.72
C SER A 108 -3.70 17.97 26.01
N SER A 109 -2.75 18.06 26.94
CA SER A 109 -2.89 17.65 28.35
C SER A 109 -3.70 18.63 29.18
N GLU A 110 -4.01 19.82 28.65
CA GLU A 110 -4.77 20.88 29.32
C GLU A 110 -6.19 20.99 28.77
N ILE A 111 -7.07 21.66 29.49
CA ILE A 111 -8.40 22.03 28.99
C ILE A 111 -8.23 23.07 27.89
N ARG A 112 -8.87 22.85 26.74
CA ARG A 112 -8.86 23.79 25.61
C ARG A 112 -10.26 24.31 25.30
N GLU A 113 -10.33 25.60 24.98
CA GLU A 113 -11.55 26.25 24.53
C GLU A 113 -11.60 26.26 23.01
N LEU A 114 -12.76 25.88 22.48
CA LEU A 114 -13.11 26.00 21.08
C LEU A 114 -13.25 27.49 20.71
N PRO A 115 -12.83 27.89 19.48
CA PRO A 115 -12.92 29.28 19.03
C PRO A 115 -14.37 29.79 18.93
N GLY A 116 -15.35 28.88 18.80
CA GLY A 116 -16.77 29.21 18.80
C GLY A 116 -17.66 27.98 18.95
N ASN A 117 -18.97 28.24 19.02
CA ASN A 117 -20.02 27.21 19.08
C ASN A 117 -20.62 26.86 17.72
N TYR A 118 -20.46 27.73 16.73
CA TYR A 118 -21.05 27.59 15.42
C TYR A 118 -19.96 27.41 14.38
N TYR A 119 -20.06 26.33 13.63
CA TYR A 119 -19.15 26.02 12.54
C TYR A 119 -19.93 25.87 11.26
N ASN A 120 -19.43 26.46 10.18
CA ASN A 120 -20.07 26.35 8.88
C ASN A 120 -19.31 25.37 8.01
N CYS A 121 -20.06 24.52 7.34
CA CYS A 121 -19.51 23.64 6.32
C CYS A 121 -20.34 23.68 5.06
N TYR A 122 -19.68 23.59 3.90
CA TYR A 122 -20.36 23.58 2.62
C TYR A 122 -19.58 22.75 1.60
N LEU A 123 -20.27 22.35 0.55
CA LEU A 123 -19.65 21.81 -0.66
C LEU A 123 -19.53 22.91 -1.70
N LEU A 124 -18.44 22.87 -2.46
CA LEU A 124 -18.28 23.59 -3.72
C LEU A 124 -18.23 22.57 -4.86
N ASP A 125 -18.96 22.82 -5.95
CA ASP A 125 -18.79 22.08 -7.21
C ASP A 125 -17.65 22.67 -8.05
N GLU A 126 -17.39 22.09 -9.23
CA GLU A 126 -16.38 22.57 -10.19
C GLU A 126 -16.58 24.03 -10.65
N ASN A 127 -17.81 24.54 -10.54
CA ASN A 127 -18.19 25.90 -10.95
C ASN A 127 -18.27 26.86 -9.74
N ASN A 128 -17.79 26.44 -8.56
CA ASN A 128 -17.90 27.17 -7.29
C ASN A 128 -19.34 27.43 -6.82
N ASN A 129 -20.33 26.70 -7.31
CA ASN A 129 -21.67 26.72 -6.72
C ASN A 129 -21.65 25.98 -5.39
N LYS A 130 -22.56 26.35 -4.48
CA LYS A 130 -22.72 25.75 -3.16
C LYS A 130 -23.93 24.81 -3.11
N PRO A 131 -23.86 23.57 -3.61
CA PRO A 131 -24.99 22.64 -3.61
C PRO A 131 -25.39 22.17 -2.20
N PHE A 132 -24.52 22.34 -1.20
CA PHE A 132 -24.78 21.96 0.18
C PHE A 132 -24.15 22.96 1.14
N SER A 133 -24.87 23.30 2.21
CA SER A 133 -24.37 24.06 3.35
C SER A 133 -25.05 23.56 4.62
N LYS A 134 -24.29 23.43 5.71
CA LYS A 134 -24.81 23.05 7.02
C LYS A 134 -24.04 23.83 8.10
N GLU A 135 -24.79 24.40 9.02
CA GLU A 135 -24.27 24.94 10.27
C GLU A 135 -24.26 23.82 11.32
N ILE A 136 -23.16 23.73 12.06
CA ILE A 136 -22.93 22.75 13.13
C ILE A 136 -22.83 23.51 14.43
N PHE A 137 -23.75 23.20 15.35
CA PHE A 137 -23.76 23.76 16.70
C PHE A 137 -23.17 22.78 17.71
N ILE A 138 -22.14 23.23 18.42
CA ILE A 138 -21.50 22.48 19.49
C ILE A 138 -21.88 23.11 20.82
N GLN A 139 -22.55 22.33 21.68
CA GLN A 139 -23.03 22.83 22.98
C GLN A 139 -21.90 23.11 23.98
N LYS A 140 -20.82 22.33 23.90
CA LYS A 140 -19.71 22.38 24.86
C LYS A 140 -18.48 23.03 24.21
N THR A 141 -18.15 24.26 24.61
CA THR A 141 -16.96 24.99 24.15
C THR A 141 -15.65 24.49 24.76
N ARG A 142 -15.70 23.88 25.95
CA ARG A 142 -14.51 23.44 26.70
C ARG A 142 -14.31 21.95 26.54
N LEU A 143 -13.18 21.56 25.96
CA LEU A 143 -12.81 20.15 25.80
C LEU A 143 -11.77 19.78 26.86
N MET A 144 -12.07 18.75 27.64
CA MET A 144 -11.13 18.12 28.56
C MET A 144 -9.98 17.44 27.77
N PRO A 145 -8.85 17.13 28.41
CA PRO A 145 -7.76 16.41 27.76
C PRO A 145 -8.27 15.11 27.12
N SER A 146 -7.89 14.86 25.87
CA SER A 146 -8.37 13.71 25.06
C SER A 146 -9.88 13.63 24.79
N GLU A 147 -10.68 14.61 25.21
CA GLU A 147 -12.09 14.69 24.87
C GLU A 147 -12.26 14.98 23.39
N PHE A 148 -13.33 14.44 22.80
CA PHE A 148 -13.67 14.68 21.41
C PHE A 148 -15.17 14.87 21.21
N TYR A 149 -15.50 15.65 20.19
CA TYR A 149 -16.83 15.78 19.62
C TYR A 149 -16.84 15.13 18.23
N ILE A 150 -17.94 14.46 17.88
CA ILE A 150 -18.14 13.85 16.57
C ILE A 150 -19.48 14.33 16.01
N GLU A 151 -19.46 14.76 14.74
CA GLU A 151 -20.65 15.06 13.97
C GLU A 151 -20.64 14.27 12.66
N ASN A 152 -21.78 13.67 12.33
CA ASN A 152 -21.97 13.01 11.04
C ASN A 152 -22.72 13.94 10.08
N ILE A 153 -22.15 14.15 8.90
CA ILE A 153 -22.73 14.99 7.84
C ILE A 153 -23.10 14.07 6.69
N VAL A 154 -24.40 13.96 6.41
CA VAL A 154 -24.93 13.14 5.30
C VAL A 154 -25.47 14.05 4.22
N ILE A 155 -25.08 13.78 2.98
CA ILE A 155 -25.48 14.52 1.79
C ILE A 155 -26.08 13.50 0.82
N ASN A 156 -27.33 13.73 0.42
CA ASN A 156 -28.07 12.86 -0.47
C ASN A 156 -28.17 13.48 -1.86
N ASN A 157 -28.29 12.63 -2.88
CA ASN A 157 -28.53 13.00 -4.28
C ASN A 157 -27.47 13.93 -4.87
N LEU A 158 -26.19 13.75 -4.48
CA LEU A 158 -25.09 14.51 -5.05
C LEU A 158 -24.74 13.94 -6.45
N PRO A 159 -24.79 14.73 -7.54
CA PRO A 159 -24.48 14.22 -8.86
C PRO A 159 -22.99 13.81 -9.00
N PRO A 160 -22.64 12.97 -9.99
CA PRO A 160 -21.26 12.66 -10.32
C PRO A 160 -20.48 13.92 -10.75
N GLY A 161 -19.28 14.13 -10.18
CA GLY A 161 -18.46 15.33 -10.40
C GLY A 161 -17.31 15.47 -9.40
N MET A 162 -16.49 16.50 -9.58
CA MET A 162 -15.52 16.92 -8.56
C MET A 162 -16.17 17.89 -7.57
N TYR A 163 -15.83 17.72 -6.30
CA TYR A 163 -16.32 18.57 -5.23
C TYR A 163 -15.20 18.90 -4.24
N THR A 164 -15.32 20.07 -3.64
CA THR A 164 -14.49 20.53 -2.53
C THR A 164 -15.36 20.69 -1.29
N PHE A 165 -15.10 19.90 -0.26
CA PHE A 165 -15.71 20.13 1.05
C PHE A 165 -14.92 21.20 1.80
N VAL A 166 -15.60 22.25 2.25
CA VAL A 166 -15.02 23.34 3.01
C VAL A 166 -15.60 23.34 4.43
N PHE A 167 -14.74 23.38 5.44
CA PHE A 167 -15.09 23.57 6.83
C PHE A 167 -14.42 24.83 7.37
N ILE A 168 -15.20 25.74 7.94
CA ILE A 168 -14.71 26.99 8.51
C ILE A 168 -14.59 26.80 10.03
N ILE A 169 -13.36 26.86 10.55
CA ILE A 169 -13.07 26.76 11.99
C ILE A 169 -13.28 28.12 12.66
N ASP A 170 -12.70 29.16 12.06
CA ASP A 170 -12.88 30.56 12.42
C ASP A 170 -12.71 31.43 11.15
N ASN A 171 -12.81 32.75 11.29
CA ASN A 171 -12.72 33.67 10.14
C ASN A 171 -11.39 33.60 9.37
N ASN A 172 -10.34 32.97 9.93
CA ASN A 172 -9.01 32.91 9.34
C ASN A 172 -8.59 31.49 8.91
N ILE A 173 -9.26 30.46 9.41
CA ILE A 173 -8.85 29.07 9.23
C ILE A 173 -9.98 28.29 8.57
N THR A 174 -9.71 27.92 7.33
CA THR A 174 -10.55 27.03 6.54
C THR A 174 -9.82 25.73 6.26
N PHE A 175 -10.61 24.68 6.18
CA PHE A 175 -10.17 23.35 5.82
C PHE A 175 -10.87 22.94 4.53
N GLU A 176 -10.10 22.47 3.56
CA GLU A 176 -10.64 22.05 2.27
C GLU A 176 -10.27 20.61 1.94
N MET A 177 -11.21 19.82 1.45
CA MET A 177 -10.96 18.44 1.02
C MET A 177 -11.58 18.19 -0.34
N ASN A 178 -10.72 17.88 -1.32
CA ASN A 178 -11.12 17.62 -2.70
C ASN A 178 -11.42 16.14 -2.89
N PHE A 179 -12.53 15.86 -3.55
CA PHE A 179 -12.93 14.49 -3.86
C PHE A 179 -13.78 14.40 -5.12
N LYS A 180 -13.81 13.19 -5.67
CA LYS A 180 -14.65 12.84 -6.82
C LYS A 180 -15.80 11.96 -6.36
N THR A 181 -17.01 12.26 -6.81
CA THR A 181 -18.18 11.36 -6.74
C THR A 181 -18.16 10.45 -7.97
N LYS A 182 -18.58 9.19 -7.81
CA LYS A 182 -18.60 8.19 -8.89
C LYS A 182 -19.99 8.08 -9.50
#